data_AF-A0A522AN70-F1
#
_entry.id   AF-A0A522AN70-F1
#
_cell.length_a   1.000
_cell.length_b   1.000
_cell.length_c   1.000
_cell.angle_alpha   90.00
_cell.angle_beta   90.00
_cell.angle_gamma   90.00
#
_symmetry.space_group_name_H-M   'P 1'
#
loop_
_entity.id
_entity.type
_entity.pdbx_description
1 polymer ?
#
loop_
_entity_poly.entity_id
_entity_poly.type
_entity_poly.pdbx_seq_one_letter_code
_entity_poly.pdbx_strand_id
1 'polypeptide(L)'
;MLHRIERLGNRLPDPVLLFLLLLIAVWLLSALLAPVDFAAQHPQTGAAIRIVNLLTGAELTRFLTDMVPVFTAFAPLGIVLVALLGVGVAEHSGLIAAGLRKLLSLTTARWLTPIVMLVAIISHTAADAG
;
A
#
# COMPACT_ATOMS: atom_id res chain seq x y z
N MET A 1 -29.61 -9.19 -3.28
CA MET A 1 -28.15 -9.32 -3.49
C MET A 1 -27.39 -8.10 -2.96
N LEU A 2 -27.79 -6.87 -3.28
CA LEU A 2 -27.11 -5.64 -2.83
C LEU A 2 -26.94 -5.55 -1.29
N HIS A 3 -27.99 -5.85 -0.52
CA HIS A 3 -27.97 -5.87 0.95
C HIS A 3 -26.99 -6.88 1.59
N ARG A 4 -26.58 -7.93 0.86
CA ARG A 4 -25.56 -8.89 1.32
C ARG A 4 -24.16 -8.38 0.98
N ILE A 5 -23.99 -7.73 -0.18
CA ILE A 5 -22.73 -7.14 -0.63
C ILE A 5 -22.37 -5.93 0.25
N GLU A 6 -23.34 -5.07 0.55
CA GLU A 6 -23.19 -3.92 1.45
C GLU A 6 -22.79 -4.34 2.87
N ARG A 7 -23.47 -5.36 3.43
CA ARG A 7 -23.12 -5.90 4.75
C ARG A 7 -21.76 -6.60 4.78
N LEU A 8 -21.32 -7.18 3.67
CA LEU A 8 -20.03 -7.83 3.57
C LEU A 8 -18.90 -6.81 3.40
N GLY A 9 -19.12 -5.76 2.61
CA GLY A 9 -18.17 -4.66 2.43
C GLY A 9 -17.97 -3.85 3.70
N ASN A 10 -19.05 -3.54 4.42
CA ASN A 10 -18.98 -2.76 5.67
C ASN A 10 -18.46 -3.57 6.89
N ARG A 11 -18.19 -4.87 6.71
CA ARG A 11 -17.63 -5.73 7.76
C ARG A 11 -16.12 -5.84 7.71
N LEU A 12 -15.49 -5.42 6.62
CA LEU A 12 -14.04 -5.36 6.57
C LEU A 12 -13.59 -4.20 7.48
N PRO A 13 -12.79 -4.48 8.52
CA PRO A 13 -12.22 -3.42 9.34
C PRO A 13 -11.31 -2.56 8.46
N ASP A 14 -11.03 -1.33 8.88
CA ASP A 14 -10.10 -0.49 8.14
C ASP A 14 -8.75 -1.20 7.94
N PRO A 15 -8.01 -0.88 6.87
CA PRO A 15 -6.77 -1.58 6.55
C PRO A 15 -5.75 -1.61 7.70
N VAL A 16 -5.67 -0.56 8.52
CA VAL A 16 -4.73 -0.50 9.65
C VAL A 16 -5.10 -1.52 10.71
N LEU A 17 -6.37 -1.60 11.09
CA LEU A 17 -6.88 -2.64 12.00
C LEU A 17 -6.65 -4.04 11.44
N LEU A 18 -6.83 -4.23 10.13
CA LEU A 18 -6.60 -5.52 9.49
C LEU A 18 -5.13 -5.95 9.63
N PHE A 19 -4.17 -5.07 9.37
CA PHE A 19 -2.75 -5.38 9.55
C PHE A 19 -2.38 -5.63 11.02
N LEU A 20 -2.96 -4.87 11.95
CA LEU A 20 -2.74 -5.08 13.39
C LEU A 20 -3.25 -6.46 13.84
N LEU A 21 -4.45 -6.85 13.39
CA LEU A 21 -5.02 -8.17 13.70
C LEU A 21 -4.17 -9.30 13.11
N LEU A 22 -3.69 -9.13 11.87
CA LEU A 22 -2.78 -10.09 11.25
C LEU A 22 -1.45 -10.19 11.99
N LEU A 23 -0.87 -9.08 12.45
CA LEU A 23 0.35 -9.07 13.24
C LEU A 23 0.18 -9.91 14.52
N ILE A 24 -0.88 -9.64 15.29
CA ILE A 24 -1.19 -10.37 16.52
C ILE A 24 -1.42 -11.86 16.21
N ALA A 25 -2.17 -12.16 15.15
CA ALA A 25 -2.39 -13.54 14.72
C ALA A 25 -1.08 -14.25 14.38
N VAL A 26 -0.17 -13.61 13.65
CA VAL A 26 1.16 -14.17 13.32
C VAL A 26 1.99 -14.40 14.57
N TRP A 27 2.00 -13.48 15.54
CA TRP A 27 2.68 -13.68 16.82
C TRP A 27 2.16 -14.91 17.56
N LEU A 28 0.84 -15.04 17.70
CA LEU A 28 0.21 -16.17 18.38
C LEU A 28 0.47 -17.49 17.65
N LEU A 29 0.27 -17.52 16.33
CA LEU A 29 0.52 -18.70 15.51
C LEU A 29 2.00 -19.12 15.57
N SER A 30 2.93 -18.15 15.52
CA SER A 30 4.36 -18.43 15.61
C SER A 30 4.73 -19.10 16.94
N ALA A 31 4.13 -18.68 18.05
CA ALA A 31 4.36 -19.26 19.37
C ALA A 31 3.75 -20.66 19.51
N LEU A 32 2.55 -20.87 18.96
CA LEU A 32 1.85 -22.16 19.02
C LEU A 32 2.48 -23.22 18.11
N LEU A 33 2.98 -22.81 16.94
CA LEU A 33 3.51 -23.72 15.92
C LEU A 33 5.03 -23.96 16.03
N ALA A 34 5.80 -23.07 16.68
CA ALA A 34 7.24 -23.25 16.87
C ALA A 34 7.67 -24.58 17.55
N PRO A 35 6.95 -25.15 18.53
CA PRO A 35 7.34 -26.44 19.12
C PRO A 35 7.00 -27.64 18.23
N VAL A 36 6.24 -27.46 17.15
CA VAL A 36 5.84 -28.53 16.23
C VAL A 36 6.90 -28.67 15.14
N ASP A 37 7.38 -29.89 14.92
CA ASP A 37 8.32 -30.18 13.83
C ASP A 37 7.57 -30.41 12.52
N PHE A 38 7.82 -29.55 11.55
CA PHE A 38 7.30 -29.68 10.20
C PHE A 38 8.43 -30.21 9.33
N ALA A 39 8.25 -31.38 8.71
CA ALA A 39 9.21 -31.99 7.78
C ALA A 39 9.32 -31.23 6.43
N ALA A 40 9.19 -29.90 6.45
CA ALA A 40 9.29 -29.02 5.30
C ALA A 40 10.76 -28.67 5.04
N GLN A 41 11.18 -28.80 3.78
CA GLN A 41 12.53 -28.49 3.34
C GLN A 41 12.51 -27.35 2.33
N HIS A 42 13.54 -26.51 2.38
CA HIS A 42 13.71 -25.42 1.45
C HIS A 42 14.05 -25.96 0.05
N PRO A 43 13.25 -25.66 -0.99
CA PRO A 43 13.35 -26.32 -2.29
C PRO A 43 14.66 -26.04 -3.04
N GLN A 44 15.36 -24.96 -2.70
CA GLN A 44 16.63 -24.60 -3.35
C GLN A 44 17.87 -25.05 -2.55
N THR A 45 17.76 -25.21 -1.23
CA THR A 45 18.93 -25.44 -0.36
C THR A 45 18.86 -26.77 0.39
N GLY A 46 17.71 -27.45 0.41
CA GLY A 46 17.48 -28.69 1.17
C GLY A 46 17.46 -28.49 2.69
N ALA A 47 17.65 -27.27 3.19
CA ALA A 47 17.65 -26.98 4.62
C ALA A 47 16.24 -27.13 5.21
N ALA A 48 16.14 -27.62 6.45
CA ALA A 48 14.88 -27.71 7.16
C ALA A 48 14.31 -26.31 7.45
N ILE A 49 13.03 -26.09 7.11
CA ILE A 49 12.31 -24.86 7.42
C ILE A 49 11.76 -24.98 8.84
N ARG A 50 12.18 -24.07 9.73
CA ARG A 50 11.72 -24.04 11.12
C ARG A 50 10.90 -22.79 11.39
N ILE A 51 9.82 -22.97 12.14
CA ILE A 51 9.00 -21.87 12.62
C ILE A 51 9.70 -21.24 13.83
N VAL A 52 9.85 -19.93 13.81
CA VAL A 52 10.48 -19.16 14.89
C VAL A 52 9.40 -18.52 15.75
N ASN A 53 9.47 -18.71 17.07
CA ASN A 53 8.57 -18.04 18.01
C ASN A 53 8.96 -16.57 18.17
N LEU A 54 8.12 -15.68 17.65
CA LEU A 54 8.34 -14.23 17.64
C LEU A 54 8.10 -13.57 19.01
N LEU A 55 7.49 -14.28 19.97
CA LEU A 55 7.23 -13.79 21.33
C LEU A 55 8.40 -14.07 22.29
N THR A 56 9.50 -14.64 21.81
CA THR A 56 10.72 -14.81 22.63
C THR A 56 11.40 -13.47 22.86
N GLY A 57 12.14 -13.33 23.97
CA GLY A 57 12.81 -12.06 24.31
C GLY A 57 13.78 -11.55 23.23
N ALA A 58 14.49 -12.47 22.55
CA ALA A 58 15.40 -12.12 21.46
C ALA A 58 14.63 -11.59 20.23
N GLU A 59 13.59 -12.29 19.78
CA GLU A 59 12.80 -11.89 18.62
C GLU A 59 11.95 -10.64 18.87
N LEU A 60 11.47 -10.43 20.11
CA LEU A 60 10.79 -9.20 20.48
C LEU A 60 11.75 -8.00 20.48
N THR A 61 12.97 -8.19 21.00
CA THR A 61 14.03 -7.17 20.92
C THR A 61 14.33 -6.84 19.46
N ARG A 62 14.50 -7.87 18.62
CA ARG A 62 14.74 -7.73 17.19
C ARG A 62 13.60 -7.00 16.49
N PHE A 63 12.35 -7.35 16.80
CA PHE A 63 11.18 -6.67 16.26
C PHE A 63 11.21 -5.17 16.57
N LEU A 64 11.50 -4.80 17.81
CA LEU A 64 11.56 -3.39 18.22
C LEU A 64 12.73 -2.65 17.58
N THR A 65 13.90 -3.28 17.43
CA THR A 65 15.07 -2.65 16.79
C THR A 65 14.91 -2.52 15.28
N ASP A 66 14.31 -3.51 14.64
CA ASP A 66 14.17 -3.58 13.18
C ASP A 66 12.92 -2.84 12.67
N MET A 67 12.01 -2.41 13.56
CA MET A 67 10.74 -1.78 13.18
C MET A 67 10.90 -0.57 12.24
N VAL A 68 11.79 0.37 12.59
CA VAL A 68 12.05 1.57 11.77
C VAL A 68 12.81 1.22 10.47
N PRO A 69 13.89 0.42 10.51
CA PRO A 69 14.52 -0.07 9.28
C PRO A 69 13.55 -0.76 8.32
N VAL A 70 12.69 -1.65 8.80
CA VAL A 70 11.70 -2.36 7.97
C VAL A 70 10.71 -1.38 7.35
N PHE A 71 10.21 -0.41 8.12
CA PHE A 71 9.29 0.61 7.62
C PHE A 71 9.94 1.49 6.54
N THR A 72 11.16 1.97 6.80
CA THR A 72 11.87 2.88 5.88
C THR A 72 12.43 2.17 4.64
N ALA A 73 12.75 0.89 4.72
CA ALA A 73 13.20 0.07 3.60
C ALA A 73 12.05 -0.41 2.70
N PHE A 74 10.79 -0.13 3.06
CA PHE A 74 9.64 -0.47 2.23
C PHE A 74 9.66 0.35 0.95
N ALA A 75 10.10 -0.27 -0.16
CA ALA A 75 10.34 0.41 -1.43
C ALA A 75 9.20 1.33 -1.92
N PRO A 76 7.90 0.96 -1.79
CA PRO A 76 6.80 1.84 -2.19
C PRO A 76 6.75 3.16 -1.41
N LEU A 77 7.13 3.17 -0.13
CA LEU A 77 7.04 4.36 0.72
C LEU A 77 7.91 5.50 0.18
N GLY A 78 9.16 5.21 -0.17
CA GLY A 78 10.08 6.23 -0.68
C GLY A 78 9.63 6.82 -2.02
N ILE A 79 9.15 5.98 -2.93
CA ILE A 79 8.71 6.40 -4.27
C ILE A 79 7.48 7.31 -4.16
N VAL A 80 6.50 6.94 -3.34
CA VAL A 80 5.26 7.72 -3.16
C VAL A 80 5.57 9.08 -2.54
N LEU A 81 6.40 9.15 -1.50
CA LEU A 81 6.73 10.44 -0.87
C LEU A 81 7.43 11.42 -1.84
N VAL A 82 8.36 10.92 -2.66
CA VAL A 82 9.04 11.76 -3.64
C VAL A 82 8.08 12.20 -4.76
N ALA A 83 7.20 11.30 -5.21
CA ALA A 83 6.16 11.65 -6.19
C ALA A 83 5.20 12.71 -5.65
N LEU A 84 4.71 12.55 -4.42
CA LEU A 84 3.85 13.49 -3.70
C LEU A 84 4.46 14.88 -3.59
N LEU A 85 5.77 14.98 -3.32
CA LEU A 85 6.46 16.26 -3.28
C LEU A 85 6.44 16.96 -4.65
N GLY A 86 6.72 16.22 -5.74
CA GLY A 86 6.67 16.76 -7.10
C GLY A 86 5.27 17.22 -7.50
N VAL A 87 4.26 16.40 -7.22
CA VAL A 87 2.85 16.74 -7.46
C VAL A 87 2.43 17.95 -6.62
N GLY A 88 2.80 17.98 -5.33
CA GLY A 88 2.49 19.07 -4.41
C GLY A 88 3.01 20.42 -4.90
N VAL A 89 4.24 20.45 -5.44
CA VAL A 89 4.83 21.66 -6.05
C VAL A 89 4.09 22.05 -7.34
N ALA A 90 3.78 21.09 -8.21
CA ALA A 90 3.05 21.34 -9.47
C ALA A 90 1.63 21.88 -9.23
N GLU A 91 0.94 21.39 -8.20
CA GLU A 91 -0.38 21.86 -7.80
C GLU A 91 -0.32 23.24 -7.14
N HIS A 92 0.54 23.44 -6.14
CA HIS A 92 0.61 24.71 -5.40
C HIS A 92 1.13 25.88 -6.25
N SER A 93 1.97 25.61 -7.26
CA SER A 93 2.41 26.62 -8.23
C SER A 93 1.33 26.97 -9.27
N GLY A 94 0.21 26.23 -9.29
CA GLY A 94 -0.85 26.39 -10.28
C GLY A 94 -0.50 25.85 -11.66
N LEU A 95 0.60 25.10 -11.82
CA LEU A 95 1.04 24.55 -13.10
C LEU A 95 -0.02 23.61 -13.70
N ILE A 96 -0.59 22.73 -12.87
CA ILE A 96 -1.65 21.81 -13.31
C ILE A 96 -2.88 22.59 -13.76
N ALA A 97 -3.39 23.51 -12.93
CA ALA A 97 -4.55 24.33 -13.24
C ALA A 97 -4.35 25.19 -14.52
N ALA A 98 -3.18 25.79 -14.69
CA ALA A 98 -2.85 26.58 -15.87
C ALA A 98 -2.76 25.72 -17.15
N GLY A 99 -2.14 24.53 -17.05
CA GLY A 99 -2.06 23.57 -18.14
C GLY A 99 -3.43 23.09 -18.61
N LEU A 100 -4.31 22.74 -17.66
CA LEU A 100 -5.68 22.33 -17.94
C LEU A 100 -6.49 23.45 -18.60
N ARG A 101 -6.41 24.69 -18.08
CA ARG A 101 -7.09 25.85 -18.67
C ARG A 101 -6.64 26.11 -20.11
N LYS A 102 -5.34 26.03 -20.37
CA LYS A 102 -4.76 26.21 -21.71
C LYS A 102 -5.19 25.11 -22.68
N LEU A 103 -5.22 23.85 -22.24
CA LEU A 103 -5.72 22.73 -23.05
C LEU A 103 -7.18 22.94 -23.47
N LEU A 104 -8.03 23.35 -22.53
CA LEU A 104 -9.45 23.61 -22.81
C LEU A 104 -9.64 24.84 -23.70
N SER A 105 -8.86 25.91 -23.53
CA SER A 105 -8.98 27.12 -24.35
C SER A 105 -8.59 26.90 -25.82
N LEU A 106 -7.73 25.91 -26.09
CA LEU A 106 -7.29 25.56 -27.45
C LEU A 106 -8.21 24.52 -28.12
N THR A 107 -9.20 23.98 -27.39
CA THR A 107 -10.06 22.90 -27.88
C THR A 107 -11.26 23.44 -28.64
N THR A 108 -11.44 23.02 -29.89
CA THR A 108 -12.64 23.33 -30.70
C THR A 108 -13.86 22.54 -30.23
N ALA A 109 -15.08 23.08 -30.38
CA ALA A 109 -16.34 22.50 -29.88
C ALA A 109 -16.57 21.02 -30.23
N ARG A 110 -16.12 20.55 -31.40
CA ARG A 110 -16.24 19.15 -31.82
C ARG A 110 -15.38 18.17 -31.00
N TRP A 111 -14.31 18.66 -30.37
CA TRP A 111 -13.35 17.86 -29.59
C TRP A 111 -13.50 18.05 -28.08
N LEU A 112 -14.47 18.85 -27.63
CA LEU A 112 -14.65 19.16 -26.21
C LEU A 112 -14.89 17.90 -25.37
N THR A 113 -15.83 17.04 -25.79
CA THR A 113 -16.18 15.81 -25.07
C THR A 113 -15.02 14.81 -24.95
N PRO A 114 -14.28 14.45 -26.03
CA PRO A 114 -13.15 13.54 -25.90
C PRO A 114 -11.98 14.15 -25.10
N ILE A 115 -11.73 15.46 -25.22
CA ILE A 115 -10.65 16.13 -24.46
C ILE A 115 -10.97 16.23 -22.98
N VAL A 116 -12.22 16.49 -22.59
CA VAL A 116 -12.62 16.51 -21.17
C VAL A 116 -12.47 15.12 -20.55
N MET A 117 -12.84 14.05 -21.24
CA MET A 117 -12.59 12.68 -20.75
C MET A 117 -11.09 12.39 -20.61
N LEU A 118 -10.29 12.77 -21.61
CA LEU A 118 -8.84 12.59 -21.57
C LEU A 118 -8.20 13.35 -20.40
N VAL A 119 -8.63 14.59 -20.18
CA VAL A 119 -8.22 15.40 -19.02
C VAL A 119 -8.64 14.76 -17.70
N ALA A 120 -9.86 14.22 -17.60
CA ALA A 120 -10.30 13.54 -16.39
C ALA A 120 -9.44 12.30 -16.06
N ILE A 121 -9.06 11.52 -17.07
CA ILE A 121 -8.18 10.35 -16.90
C ILE A 121 -6.77 10.78 -16.46
N ILE A 122 -6.19 11.79 -17.10
CA ILE A 122 -4.85 12.29 -16.76
C ILE A 122 -4.84 12.94 -15.37
N SER A 123 -5.89 13.68 -15.01
CA SER A 123 -6.02 14.34 -13.71
C SER A 123 -6.14 13.34 -12.57
N HIS A 124 -6.75 12.17 -12.81
CA HIS A 124 -6.75 11.08 -11.85
C HIS A 124 -5.33 10.56 -11.61
N THR A 125 -4.52 10.33 -12.65
CA THR A 125 -3.12 9.90 -12.45
C THR A 125 -2.28 10.94 -11.71
N ALA A 126 -2.55 12.23 -11.92
CA ALA A 126 -1.87 13.30 -11.17
C ALA A 126 -2.29 13.36 -9.69
N ALA A 127 -3.56 13.05 -9.38
CA ALA A 127 -4.11 13.10 -8.03
C ALA A 127 -3.92 11.78 -7.23
N ASP A 128 -3.89 10.63 -7.91
CA ASP A 128 -3.82 9.28 -7.33
C ASP A 128 -2.39 8.71 -7.28
N ALA A 129 -1.42 9.46 -7.83
CA ALA A 129 0.01 9.25 -7.57
C ALA A 129 0.44 9.79 -6.19
N GLY A 130 -0.53 10.25 -5.39
CA GLY A 130 -0.37 10.72 -4.03
C GLY A 130 -0.97 9.82 -2.97
#